data_AF-A0A8E2VI25-F1
#
_entry.id   AF-A0A8E2VI25-F1
#
_cell.length_a   1.000
_cell.length_b   1.000
_cell.length_c   1.000
_cell.angle_alpha   90.00
_cell.angle_beta   90.00
_cell.angle_gamma   90.00
#
_symmetry.space_group_name_H-M   'P 1'
#
loop_
_entity.id
_entity.type
_entity.pdbx_description
1 polymer ?
#
loop_
_entity_poly.entity_id
_entity_poly.type
_entity_poly.pdbx_seq_one_letter_code
_entity_poly.pdbx_strand_id
1 'polypeptide(L)' 'MTPDKLAYMANQIATAFARLPDDEAEAAIAAHIDQFWDPRMRARLLSLAESPNTGLSDRARGAAALIRRPETA' A
#
# COMPACT_ATOMS: atom_id res chain seq x y z
N MET A 1 4.99 13.59 -4.24
CA MET A 1 5.35 12.28 -4.81
C MET A 1 4.43 11.99 -5.97
N THR A 2 4.95 11.49 -7.08
CA THR A 2 4.12 11.07 -8.22
C THR A 2 3.38 9.76 -7.89
N PRO A 3 2.20 9.52 -8.50
CA PRO A 3 1.49 8.24 -8.44
C PRO A 3 2.40 7.02 -8.67
N ASP A 4 3.16 7.05 -9.76
CA ASP A 4 4.00 5.92 -10.18
C ASP A 4 5.08 5.59 -9.15
N LYS A 5 5.71 6.62 -8.56
CA LYS A 5 6.72 6.42 -7.53
C LYS A 5 6.11 5.84 -6.25
N LEU A 6 4.90 6.26 -5.89
CA LEU A 6 4.19 5.73 -4.73
C LEU A 6 3.82 4.25 -4.94
N ALA A 7 3.31 3.90 -6.13
CA ALA A 7 3.01 2.52 -6.49
C ALA A 7 4.27 1.64 -6.52
N TYR A 8 5.37 2.16 -7.08
CA TYR A 8 6.66 1.48 -7.07
C TYR A 8 7.14 1.16 -5.64
N MET A 9 7.09 2.15 -4.73
CA MET A 9 7.48 1.94 -3.33
C MET A 9 6.58 0.90 -2.63
N ALA A 10 5.27 0.94 -2.84
CA ALA A 10 4.34 -0.05 -2.30
C ALA A 10 4.66 -1.47 -2.81
N ASN A 11 5.00 -1.61 -4.10
CA ASN A 11 5.39 -2.90 -4.68
C ASN A 11 6.73 -3.42 -4.15
N GLN A 12 7.68 -2.53 -3.84
CA GLN A 12 8.93 -2.93 -3.19
C GLN A 12 8.67 -3.51 -1.79
N ILE A 13 7.76 -2.90 -1.02
CA ILE A 13 7.33 -3.43 0.28
C ILE A 13 6.66 -4.80 0.07
N ALA A 14 5.74 -4.93 -0.89
CA ALA A 14 5.10 -6.20 -1.20
C ALA A 14 6.10 -7.31 -1.59
N THR A 15 7.17 -6.94 -2.30
CA THR A 15 8.25 -7.87 -2.68
C THR A 15 9.03 -8.34 -1.45
N ALA A 16 9.26 -7.47 -0.46
CA ALA A 16 9.94 -7.85 0.78
C ALA A 16 9.17 -8.91 1.58
N PHE A 17 7.84 -8.90 1.49
CA PHE A 17 6.94 -9.86 2.17
C PHE A 17 6.49 -11.04 1.29
N ALA A 18 7.04 -11.19 0.08
CA ALA A 18 6.58 -12.21 -0.88
C ALA A 18 6.78 -13.68 -0.45
N ARG A 19 7.48 -13.93 0.66
CA ARG A 19 7.65 -15.26 1.26
C ARG A 19 6.51 -15.66 2.21
N LEU A 20 5.68 -14.71 2.61
CA LEU A 20 4.52 -14.96 3.44
C LEU A 20 3.33 -15.43 2.57
N PRO A 21 2.39 -16.20 3.15
CA PRO A 21 1.07 -16.40 2.58
C PRO A 21 0.38 -15.07 2.25
N ASP A 22 -0.53 -15.05 1.26
CA ASP A 22 -1.08 -13.79 0.74
C ASP A 22 -1.82 -12.96 1.80
N ASP A 23 -2.59 -13.61 2.67
CA ASP A 23 -3.31 -12.98 3.79
C ASP A 23 -2.34 -12.37 4.83
N GLU A 24 -1.30 -13.11 5.22
CA GLU A 24 -0.26 -12.62 6.12
C GLU A 24 0.58 -11.50 5.48
N ALA A 25 0.89 -11.62 4.18
CA ALA A 25 1.64 -10.62 3.44
C ALA A 25 0.88 -9.30 3.37
N GLU A 26 -0.41 -9.33 3.02
CA GLU A 26 -1.25 -8.13 2.94
C GLU A 26 -1.33 -7.40 4.28
N ALA A 27 -1.55 -8.14 5.37
CA ALA A 27 -1.56 -7.58 6.71
C ALA A 27 -0.20 -6.97 7.11
N ALA A 28 0.91 -7.66 6.80
CA ALA A 28 2.25 -7.16 7.09
C ALA A 28 2.62 -5.91 6.27
N ILE A 29 2.23 -5.86 4.99
CA ILE A 29 2.42 -4.69 4.11
C ILE A 29 1.63 -3.50 4.66
N ALA A 30 0.37 -3.69 5.02
CA ALA A 30 -0.47 -2.62 5.56
C ALA A 30 0.09 -2.08 6.88
N ALA A 31 0.52 -2.96 7.79
CA ALA A 31 1.15 -2.57 9.05
C ALA A 31 2.45 -1.78 8.83
N HIS A 32 3.29 -2.20 7.89
CA HIS A 32 4.50 -1.46 7.53
C HIS A 32 4.17 -0.06 6.99
N ILE A 33 3.20 0.05 6.10
CA ILE A 33 2.79 1.34 5.54
C ILE A 33 2.22 2.23 6.64
N ASP A 34 1.39 1.72 7.54
CA ASP A 34 0.84 2.49 8.66
C ASP A 34 1.90 2.98 9.64
N GLN A 35 2.96 2.20 9.85
CA GLN A 35 4.04 2.56 10.76
C GLN A 35 5.00 3.60 10.18
N PHE A 36 5.30 3.52 8.87
CA PHE A 36 6.40 4.29 8.27
C PHE A 36 5.95 5.38 7.30
N TRP A 37 4.72 5.34 6.79
CA TRP A 37 4.23 6.34 5.84
C TRP A 37 3.42 7.42 6.53
N ASP A 38 3.64 8.67 6.12
CA ASP A 38 2.86 9.79 6.61
C ASP A 38 1.37 9.70 6.16
N PRO A 39 0.45 10.38 6.86
CA PRO A 39 -0.98 10.40 6.51
C PRO A 39 -1.28 10.74 5.04
N ARG A 40 -0.53 11.66 4.41
CA ARG A 40 -0.77 12.08 3.02
C ARG A 40 -0.33 11.01 2.03
N MET A 41 0.75 10.28 2.32
CA MET A 41 1.17 9.13 1.53
C MET A 41 0.12 8.01 1.56
N ARG A 42 -0.43 7.70 2.74
CA ARG A 42 -1.50 6.71 2.88
C ARG A 42 -2.77 7.10 2.12
N ALA A 43 -3.23 8.35 2.27
CA ALA A 43 -4.38 8.86 1.52
C ALA A 43 -4.20 8.70 0.00
N ARG A 44 -3.00 9.03 -0.52
CA ARG A 44 -2.69 8.87 -1.94
C ARG A 44 -2.69 7.40 -2.37
N LEU A 45 -2.14 6.50 -1.55
CA LEU A 45 -2.11 5.07 -1.88
C LEU A 45 -3.53 4.48 -1.93
N LEU A 46 -4.39 4.85 -0.99
CA LEU A 46 -5.80 4.45 -0.99
C LEU A 46 -6.50 4.92 -2.28
N SER A 47 -6.29 6.18 -2.68
CA SER A 47 -6.83 6.70 -3.94
C SER A 47 -6.28 5.96 -5.18
N LEU A 48 -5.00 5.55 -5.18
CA LEU A 48 -4.44 4.72 -6.25
C LEU A 48 -5.00 3.30 -6.28
N ALA A 49 -5.37 2.75 -5.14
CA ALA A 49 -5.96 1.41 -5.05
C ALA A 49 -7.38 1.35 -5.61
N GLU A 50 -8.11 2.48 -5.61
CA GLU A 50 -9.45 2.59 -6.19
C GLU A 50 -9.43 2.62 -7.73
N SER A 51 -8.32 3.04 -8.34
CA SER A 51 -8.20 3.13 -9.79
C SER A 51 -7.64 1.83 -10.39
N PRO A 52 -8.21 1.33 -11.50
CA PRO A 52 -7.58 0.28 -12.29
C PRO A 52 -6.33 0.82 -12.99
N ASN A 53 -5.34 -0.03 -13.27
CA ASN A 53 -4.10 0.31 -14.01
C ASN A 53 -3.15 1.32 -13.34
N THR A 54 -3.01 1.30 -12.01
CA THR A 54 -2.09 2.18 -11.27
C THR A 54 -0.68 1.64 -11.08
N GLY A 55 -0.36 0.48 -11.68
CA GLY A 55 0.92 -0.19 -11.48
C GLY A 55 1.09 -0.82 -10.08
N LEU A 56 0.08 -0.79 -9.21
CA LEU A 56 0.06 -1.53 -7.96
C LEU A 56 -0.08 -3.03 -8.23
N SER A 57 0.78 -3.82 -7.58
CA SER A 57 0.65 -5.27 -7.51
C SER A 57 -0.60 -5.68 -6.73
N ASP A 58 -1.08 -6.89 -6.97
CA ASP A 58 -2.30 -7.41 -6.31
C ASP A 58 -2.15 -7.42 -4.78
N ARG A 59 -1.00 -7.83 -4.25
CA ARG A 59 -0.71 -7.78 -2.81
C ARG A 59 -0.69 -6.36 -2.24
N ALA A 60 -0.11 -5.40 -2.95
CA ALA A 60 -0.13 -4.00 -2.52
C ALA A 60 -1.55 -3.41 -2.55
N ARG A 61 -2.38 -3.85 -3.51
CA ARG A 61 -3.78 -3.44 -3.64
C ARG A 61 -4.65 -4.08 -2.54
N GLY A 62 -4.46 -5.36 -2.23
CA GLY A 62 -5.13 -6.05 -1.12
C GLY A 62 -4.77 -5.41 0.22
N ALA A 63 -3.48 -5.17 0.46
CA ALA A 63 -2.99 -4.47 1.63
C ALA A 63 -3.62 -3.07 1.79
N ALA A 64 -3.90 -2.35 0.69
CA ALA A 64 -4.52 -1.03 0.76
C ALA A 64 -5.90 -1.04 1.45
N ALA A 65 -6.64 -2.16 1.38
CA ALA A 65 -7.91 -2.30 2.08
C ALA A 65 -7.75 -2.37 3.62
N LEU A 66 -6.57 -2.73 4.10
CA LEU A 66 -6.24 -2.90 5.52
C LEU A 66 -5.55 -1.66 6.14
N ILE A 67 -5.09 -0.72 5.31
CA ILE A 67 -4.40 0.49 5.76
C ILE A 67 -5.36 1.39 6.54
N ARG A 68 -4.89 1.93 7.66
CA ARG A 68 -5.64 2.93 8.42
C ARG A 68 -5.90 4.18 7.58
N ARG A 69 -7.17 4.52 7.42
CA ARG A 69 -7.57 5.77 6.78
C ARG A 69 -7.05 6.94 7.61
N PRO A 70 -6.26 7.84 7.02
CA PRO A 70 -5.82 9.03 7.73
C PRO A 70 -7.04 9.91 8.02
N GLU A 71 -7.20 10.37 9.27
CA GLU A 71 -8.16 11.44 9.57
C GLU A 71 -7.79 12.66 8.73
N THR A 72 -8.81 13.27 8.14
CA THR A 72 -8.67 14.46 7.30
C THR A 72 -8.06 15.57 8.15
N ALA A 73 -6.81 15.93 7.85
CA ALA A 73 -6.17 17.13 8.39
C ALA A 73 -6.80 18.39 7.79
#